data_AF-A0A1T4W3G7-F1
#
_entry.id   AF-A0A1T4W3G7-F1
#
_cell.length_a   1.000
_cell.length_b   1.000
_cell.length_c   1.000
_cell.angle_alpha   90.00
_cell.angle_beta   90.00
_cell.angle_gamma   90.00
#
_symmetry.space_group_name_H-M   'P 1'
#
loop_
_entity.id
_entity.type
_entity.pdbx_description
1 polymer ?
#
loop_
_entity_poly.entity_id
_entity_poly.type
_entity_poly.pdbx_seq_one_letter_code
_entity_poly.pdbx_strand_id
1 'polypeptide(L)'
;MKRIPHTSILSCLFVLIALLSGCGKNTGPYPVPDSLQTHDALQEAYVQSFLEGRGCEAEGLLEQLVEQAVRRDDFRAAGNAYGLGWKLHQYAGMGAPALRGRAEYMLALAGEETPEKTFTSENTKLSPRDIQFKKALTDKKWKRLEKTLTAEDDSLYVSVYARKASQTALASGARKEAERFVELARKTDARQGWIIFLREDWKIKHQLANSEGEKAKIHARIEHLSNLIHPCR
;
A
#
# COMPACT_ATOMS: atom_id res chain seq x y z
N MET A 1 -56.37 -25.08 -42.42
CA MET A 1 -55.32 -24.93 -41.39
C MET A 1 -53.99 -25.38 -42.00
N LYS A 2 -53.08 -24.44 -42.35
CA LYS A 2 -51.76 -24.76 -42.91
C LYS A 2 -50.76 -24.96 -41.77
N ARG A 3 -50.17 -26.16 -41.66
CA ARG A 3 -49.09 -26.46 -40.71
C ARG A 3 -47.82 -25.76 -41.18
N ILE A 4 -47.27 -24.90 -40.35
CA ILE A 4 -45.97 -24.25 -40.60
C ILE A 4 -44.88 -25.31 -40.37
N PRO A 5 -43.97 -25.54 -41.31
CA PRO A 5 -42.92 -26.56 -41.16
C PRO A 5 -41.92 -26.14 -40.07
N HIS A 6 -41.77 -27.00 -39.05
CA HIS A 6 -40.87 -26.79 -37.91
C HIS A 6 -39.38 -26.63 -38.29
N THR A 7 -39.00 -26.98 -39.52
CA THR A 7 -37.63 -26.86 -40.03
C THR A 7 -37.22 -25.41 -40.28
N SER A 8 -38.15 -24.51 -40.63
CA SER A 8 -37.83 -23.08 -40.83
C SER A 8 -37.52 -22.33 -39.54
N ILE A 9 -38.02 -22.81 -38.39
CA ILE A 9 -37.79 -22.15 -37.09
C ILE A 9 -36.38 -22.44 -36.58
N LEU A 10 -35.88 -23.67 -36.75
CA LEU A 10 -34.52 -24.04 -36.35
C LEU A 10 -33.44 -23.28 -37.15
N SER A 11 -33.64 -23.09 -38.46
CA SER A 11 -32.70 -22.34 -39.29
C SER A 11 -32.67 -20.85 -38.94
N CYS A 12 -33.81 -20.24 -38.58
CA CYS A 12 -33.82 -18.85 -38.09
C CYS A 12 -33.14 -18.71 -36.72
N LEU A 13 -33.27 -19.69 -35.83
CA LEU A 13 -32.63 -19.67 -34.51
C LEU A 13 -31.09 -19.75 -34.62
N PHE A 14 -30.57 -20.57 -35.54
CA PHE A 14 -29.13 -20.69 -35.77
C PHE A 14 -28.51 -19.42 -36.36
N VAL A 15 -29.24 -18.74 -37.27
CA VAL A 15 -28.81 -17.44 -37.82
C VAL A 15 -28.84 -16.35 -36.74
N LEU A 16 -29.83 -16.36 -35.85
CA LEU A 16 -29.92 -15.39 -34.74
C LEU A 16 -28.78 -15.56 -33.72
N ILE A 17 -28.40 -16.80 -33.38
CA ILE A 17 -27.27 -17.08 -32.48
C ILE A 17 -25.92 -16.71 -33.13
N ALA A 18 -25.76 -16.96 -34.43
CA ALA A 18 -24.57 -16.54 -35.17
C ALA A 18 -24.44 -15.00 -35.25
N LEU A 19 -25.55 -14.27 -35.37
CA LEU A 19 -25.57 -12.80 -35.34
C LEU A 19 -25.28 -12.23 -33.94
N LEU A 20 -25.70 -12.91 -32.87
CA LEU A 20 -25.41 -12.51 -31.48
C LEU A 20 -23.97 -12.84 -31.05
N SER A 21 -23.28 -13.75 -31.76
CA SER A 21 -21.88 -14.11 -31.51
C SER A 21 -20.88 -13.04 -31.96
N GLY A 22 -21.34 -12.00 -32.68
CA GLY A 22 -20.51 -10.91 -33.21
C GLY A 22 -20.36 -9.70 -32.28
N CYS A 23 -21.06 -9.64 -31.14
CA CYS A 23 -20.92 -8.55 -30.16
C CYS A 23 -19.74 -8.78 -29.22
N GLY A 24 -18.54 -8.87 -29.79
CA GLY A 24 -17.28 -8.91 -29.06
C GLY A 24 -16.65 -7.52 -28.97
N LYS A 25 -16.61 -6.98 -27.75
CA LYS A 25 -15.94 -5.73 -27.32
C LYS A 25 -16.63 -4.43 -27.77
N ASN A 26 -17.29 -3.78 -26.82
CA ASN A 26 -17.54 -2.34 -26.82
C ASN A 26 -16.20 -1.59 -26.86
N THR A 27 -15.58 -1.48 -28.03
CA THR A 27 -14.62 -0.42 -28.30
C THR A 27 -15.42 0.75 -28.84
N GLY A 28 -15.66 1.76 -27.99
CA GLY A 28 -16.12 3.06 -28.47
C GLY A 28 -15.18 3.60 -29.56
N PRO A 29 -15.58 4.67 -30.27
CA PRO A 29 -14.80 5.24 -31.38
C PRO A 29 -13.39 5.71 -31.00
N TYR A 30 -13.08 5.73 -29.70
CA TYR A 30 -11.78 6.04 -29.14
C TYR A 30 -11.38 4.91 -28.19
N PRO A 31 -10.49 3.98 -28.60
CA PRO A 31 -9.91 3.03 -27.67
C PRO A 31 -9.14 3.78 -26.58
N VAL A 32 -9.26 3.34 -25.33
CA VAL A 32 -8.42 3.86 -24.24
C VAL A 32 -6.97 3.58 -24.63
N PRO A 33 -6.06 4.58 -24.64
CA PRO A 33 -4.67 4.35 -25.00
C PRO A 33 -4.03 3.28 -24.12
N ASP A 34 -3.37 2.28 -24.73
CA ASP A 34 -2.62 1.23 -24.02
C ASP A 34 -1.47 1.79 -23.15
N SER A 35 -1.10 3.06 -23.36
CA SER A 35 -0.06 3.77 -22.61
C SER A 35 -0.49 4.28 -21.24
N LEU A 36 -1.77 4.15 -20.86
CA LEU A 36 -2.22 4.49 -19.52
C LEU A 36 -1.92 3.33 -18.58
N GLN A 37 -0.83 3.45 -17.81
CA GLN A 37 -0.63 2.59 -16.64
C GLN A 37 -1.90 2.59 -15.79
N THR A 38 -2.32 1.42 -15.34
CA THR A 38 -3.48 1.31 -14.47
C THR A 38 -3.22 2.05 -13.16
N HIS A 39 -4.28 2.55 -12.53
CA HIS A 39 -4.19 3.24 -11.25
C HIS A 39 -3.45 2.38 -10.20
N ASP A 40 -3.71 1.08 -10.18
CA ASP A 40 -3.07 0.14 -9.27
C ASP A 40 -1.57 -0.01 -9.53
N ALA A 41 -1.15 -0.09 -10.79
CA ALA A 41 0.26 -0.18 -11.16
C ALA A 41 1.03 1.10 -10.79
N LEU A 42 0.43 2.27 -10.99
CA LEU A 42 1.00 3.54 -10.55
C LEU A 42 1.09 3.63 -9.02
N GLN A 43 0.08 3.12 -8.32
CA GLN A 43 0.08 3.10 -6.86
C GLN A 43 1.19 2.19 -6.32
N GLU A 44 1.36 1.02 -6.90
CA GLU A 44 2.44 0.09 -6.54
C GLU A 44 3.81 0.70 -6.84
N ALA A 45 3.99 1.29 -8.03
CA ALA A 45 5.21 1.99 -8.40
C ALA A 45 5.52 3.14 -7.44
N TYR A 46 4.50 3.93 -7.06
CA TYR A 46 4.64 5.01 -6.09
C TYR A 46 5.15 4.49 -4.74
N VAL A 47 4.50 3.46 -4.19
CA VAL A 47 4.88 2.84 -2.91
C VAL A 47 6.32 2.32 -3.00
N GLN A 48 6.65 1.60 -4.07
CA GLN A 48 7.97 1.01 -4.27
C GLN A 48 9.07 2.08 -4.35
N SER A 49 8.91 3.08 -5.24
CA SER A 49 9.87 4.17 -5.40
C SER A 49 10.02 5.00 -4.13
N PHE A 50 8.93 5.21 -3.37
CA PHE A 50 9.01 5.85 -2.07
C PHE A 50 9.85 5.01 -1.09
N LEU A 51 9.53 3.73 -0.92
CA LEU A 51 10.21 2.86 0.06
C LEU A 51 11.69 2.62 -0.26
N GLU A 52 12.05 2.63 -1.54
CA GLU A 52 13.44 2.55 -2.01
C GLU A 52 14.20 3.89 -1.88
N GLY A 53 13.55 4.95 -1.39
CA GLY A 53 14.20 6.25 -1.17
C GLY A 53 14.38 7.09 -2.44
N ARG A 54 13.74 6.72 -3.56
CA ARG A 54 13.72 7.50 -4.80
C ARG A 54 12.64 8.59 -4.74
N GLY A 55 12.89 9.62 -3.91
CA GLY A 55 11.90 10.64 -3.56
C GLY A 55 11.34 11.41 -4.76
N CYS A 56 12.19 11.88 -5.69
CA CYS A 56 11.71 12.62 -6.87
C CYS A 56 10.83 11.77 -7.79
N GLU A 57 11.19 10.50 -7.98
CA GLU A 57 10.38 9.57 -8.78
C GLU A 57 9.05 9.27 -8.10
N ALA A 58 9.08 9.03 -6.79
CA ALA A 58 7.86 8.84 -6.00
C ALA A 58 6.94 10.06 -6.07
N GLU A 59 7.48 11.28 -5.98
CA GLU A 59 6.68 12.50 -6.12
C GLU A 59 6.03 12.59 -7.51
N GLY A 60 6.78 12.37 -8.59
CA GLY A 60 6.24 12.36 -9.94
C GLY A 60 5.14 11.29 -10.13
N LEU A 61 5.30 10.11 -9.54
CA LEU A 61 4.28 9.05 -9.58
C LEU A 61 3.01 9.43 -8.78
N LEU A 62 3.17 10.09 -7.62
CA LEU A 62 2.04 10.59 -6.85
C LEU A 62 1.28 11.69 -7.60
N GLU A 63 1.99 12.61 -8.25
CA GLU A 63 1.38 13.64 -9.10
C GLU A 63 0.60 13.02 -10.25
N GLN A 64 1.16 12.01 -10.93
CA GLN A 64 0.45 11.28 -11.99
C GLN A 64 -0.81 10.57 -11.47
N LEU A 65 -0.75 9.91 -10.31
CA LEU A 65 -1.92 9.28 -9.67
C LEU A 65 -3.05 10.28 -9.43
N VAL A 66 -2.69 11.43 -8.85
CA VAL A 66 -3.65 12.50 -8.55
C VAL A 66 -4.20 13.10 -9.83
N GLU A 67 -3.34 13.40 -10.81
CA GLU A 67 -3.74 14.00 -12.08
C GLU A 67 -4.72 13.08 -12.84
N GLN A 68 -4.42 11.78 -12.93
CA GLN A 68 -5.33 10.81 -13.55
C GLN A 68 -6.68 10.72 -12.84
N ALA A 69 -6.70 10.81 -11.52
CA ALA A 69 -7.94 10.83 -10.75
C ALA A 69 -8.76 12.10 -11.02
N VAL A 70 -8.12 13.28 -10.97
CA VAL A 70 -8.76 14.58 -11.24
C VAL A 70 -9.28 14.67 -12.68
N ARG A 71 -8.51 14.20 -13.68
CA ARG A 71 -8.97 14.18 -15.09
C ARG A 71 -10.21 13.30 -15.31
N ARG A 72 -10.51 12.38 -14.39
CA ARG A 72 -11.71 11.52 -14.40
C ARG A 72 -12.82 12.02 -13.47
N ASP A 73 -12.67 13.20 -12.89
CA ASP A 73 -13.59 13.77 -11.88
C ASP A 73 -13.70 12.89 -10.61
N ASP A 74 -12.68 12.07 -10.33
CA ASP A 74 -12.62 11.19 -9.17
C ASP A 74 -11.79 11.83 -8.03
N PHE A 75 -12.35 12.85 -7.40
CA PHE A 75 -11.71 13.55 -6.27
C PHE A 75 -11.48 12.64 -5.06
N ARG A 76 -12.29 11.58 -4.90
CA ARG A 76 -12.10 10.55 -3.87
C ARG A 76 -10.77 9.82 -4.09
N ALA A 77 -10.52 9.34 -5.31
CA ALA A 77 -9.25 8.68 -5.62
C ALA A 77 -8.04 9.63 -5.48
N ALA A 78 -8.17 10.89 -5.89
CA ALA A 78 -7.13 11.90 -5.69
C ALA A 78 -6.82 12.13 -4.19
N GLY A 79 -7.86 12.25 -3.37
CA GLY A 79 -7.72 12.37 -1.92
C GLY A 79 -7.09 11.14 -1.27
N ASN A 80 -7.47 9.94 -1.72
CA ASN A 80 -6.86 8.69 -1.27
C ASN A 80 -5.38 8.58 -1.64
N ALA A 81 -4.98 9.04 -2.83
CA ALA A 81 -3.58 9.06 -3.24
C ALA A 81 -2.73 9.97 -2.34
N TYR A 82 -3.18 11.20 -2.08
CA TYR A 82 -2.51 12.08 -1.10
C TYR A 82 -2.50 11.48 0.32
N GLY A 83 -3.60 10.86 0.72
CA GLY A 83 -3.70 10.18 2.02
C GLY A 83 -2.74 9.00 2.14
N LEU A 84 -2.53 8.23 1.07
CA LEU A 84 -1.51 7.19 0.99
C LEU A 84 -0.11 7.79 1.17
N GLY A 85 0.21 8.86 0.44
CA GLY A 85 1.51 9.50 0.55
C GLY A 85 1.79 10.05 1.95
N TRP A 86 0.79 10.70 2.57
CA TRP A 86 0.89 11.13 3.96
C TRP A 86 1.15 9.96 4.92
N LYS A 87 0.42 8.83 4.78
CA LYS A 87 0.64 7.63 5.61
C LYS A 87 2.05 7.07 5.48
N LEU A 88 2.58 6.97 4.25
CA LEU A 88 3.93 6.47 4.02
C LEU A 88 4.98 7.35 4.71
N HIS A 89 4.80 8.67 4.68
CA HIS A 89 5.65 9.60 5.43
C HIS A 89 5.55 9.39 6.94
N GLN A 90 4.32 9.22 7.48
CA GLN A 90 4.13 8.91 8.90
C GLN A 90 4.85 7.61 9.30
N TYR A 91 4.78 6.57 8.47
CA TYR A 91 5.50 5.31 8.71
C TYR A 91 7.02 5.48 8.73
N ALA A 92 7.54 6.44 7.97
CA ALA A 92 8.96 6.79 7.94
C ALA A 92 9.38 7.76 9.06
N GLY A 93 8.46 8.11 9.98
CA GLY A 93 8.70 9.11 11.04
C GLY A 93 8.80 10.54 10.51
N MET A 94 8.28 10.81 9.32
CA MET A 94 8.33 12.12 8.65
C MET A 94 6.96 12.81 8.74
N GLY A 95 6.96 14.08 9.15
CA GLY A 95 5.78 14.93 9.05
C GLY A 95 5.53 15.34 7.61
N ALA A 96 4.29 15.20 7.12
CA ALA A 96 3.90 15.66 5.78
C ALA A 96 2.53 16.38 5.83
N PRO A 97 2.42 17.51 6.56
CA PRO A 97 1.14 18.21 6.75
C PRO A 97 0.54 18.71 5.43
N ALA A 98 1.37 19.05 4.44
CA ALA A 98 0.90 19.46 3.11
C ALA A 98 0.14 18.33 2.39
N LEU A 99 0.65 17.09 2.43
CA LEU A 99 -0.03 15.92 1.84
C LEU A 99 -1.35 15.65 2.56
N ARG A 100 -1.38 15.77 3.89
CA ARG A 100 -2.62 15.66 4.68
C ARG A 100 -3.64 16.72 4.27
N GLY A 101 -3.24 18.00 4.21
CA GLY A 101 -4.14 19.09 3.81
C GLY A 101 -4.68 18.95 2.39
N ARG A 102 -3.86 18.46 1.45
CA ARG A 102 -4.31 18.15 0.07
C ARG A 102 -5.29 16.98 0.03
N ALA A 103 -5.06 15.93 0.83
CA ALA A 103 -6.00 14.81 0.97
C ALA A 103 -7.35 15.29 1.51
N GLU A 104 -7.34 16.10 2.58
CA GLU A 104 -8.51 16.72 3.20
C GLU A 104 -9.30 17.57 2.18
N TYR A 105 -8.60 18.42 1.43
CA TYR A 105 -9.21 19.24 0.40
C TYR A 105 -9.89 18.43 -0.70
N MET A 106 -9.21 17.43 -1.27
CA MET A 106 -9.77 16.61 -2.35
C MET A 106 -10.97 15.79 -1.90
N LEU A 107 -10.94 15.22 -0.68
CA LEU A 107 -12.08 14.49 -0.14
C LEU A 107 -13.29 15.39 0.12
N ALA A 108 -13.06 16.64 0.55
CA ALA A 108 -14.13 17.61 0.67
C ALA A 108 -14.79 17.93 -0.68
N LEU A 109 -14.01 18.03 -1.76
CA LEU A 109 -14.55 18.18 -3.12
C LEU A 109 -15.38 16.96 -3.56
N ALA A 110 -15.05 15.76 -3.08
CA ALA A 110 -15.83 14.54 -3.32
C ALA A 110 -17.13 14.44 -2.46
N GLY A 111 -17.42 15.45 -1.63
CA GLY A 111 -18.55 15.43 -0.71
C GLY A 111 -18.37 14.48 0.48
N GLU A 112 -17.13 14.10 0.79
CA GLU A 112 -16.83 13.23 1.94
C GLU A 112 -16.46 14.03 3.18
N GLU A 113 -16.81 13.49 4.36
CA GLU A 113 -16.31 14.03 5.62
C GLU A 113 -14.77 13.95 5.67
N THR A 114 -14.17 14.92 6.36
CA THR A 114 -12.73 15.08 6.39
C THR A 114 -11.99 13.85 6.97
N PRO A 115 -10.78 13.58 6.47
CA PRO A 115 -9.81 12.55 6.87
C PRO A 115 -9.66 12.16 8.33
N GLU A 116 -9.99 13.03 9.28
CA GLU A 116 -9.70 12.76 10.69
C GLU A 116 -10.46 11.54 11.23
N LYS A 117 -11.60 11.17 10.62
CA LYS A 117 -12.27 9.88 10.87
C LYS A 117 -11.80 8.78 9.90
N THR A 118 -11.54 9.13 8.64
CA THR A 118 -11.26 8.15 7.57
C THR A 118 -9.85 7.54 7.67
N PHE A 119 -8.90 8.23 8.30
CA PHE A 119 -7.51 7.79 8.40
C PHE A 119 -6.98 7.59 9.83
N THR A 120 -7.70 8.04 10.85
CA THR A 120 -7.54 7.48 12.18
C THR A 120 -8.15 6.08 12.17
N SER A 121 -7.53 5.17 12.91
CA SER A 121 -7.71 3.72 12.82
C SER A 121 -9.13 3.22 13.15
N GLU A 122 -10.09 4.10 13.45
CA GLU A 122 -11.40 3.75 13.99
C GLU A 122 -12.56 3.73 12.96
N ASN A 123 -12.51 4.49 11.86
CA ASN A 123 -13.64 4.52 10.90
C ASN A 123 -13.32 4.13 9.45
N THR A 124 -12.07 3.84 9.08
CA THR A 124 -11.83 3.04 7.87
C THR A 124 -12.24 1.61 8.18
N LYS A 125 -13.14 1.00 7.39
CA LYS A 125 -13.36 -0.46 7.46
C LYS A 125 -12.04 -1.15 7.16
N LEU A 126 -11.31 -1.49 8.22
CA LEU A 126 -10.06 -2.22 8.14
C LEU A 126 -10.33 -3.52 7.38
N SER A 127 -9.38 -3.93 6.55
CA SER A 127 -9.49 -5.23 5.92
C SER A 127 -9.59 -6.31 7.01
N PRO A 128 -10.28 -7.43 6.76
CA PRO A 128 -10.30 -8.56 7.70
C PRO A 128 -8.88 -9.00 8.10
N ARG A 129 -7.92 -8.85 7.17
CA ARG A 129 -6.50 -9.10 7.37
C ARG A 129 -5.87 -8.14 8.39
N ASP A 130 -6.09 -6.83 8.23
CA ASP A 130 -5.62 -5.81 9.19
C ASP A 130 -6.22 -6.01 10.59
N ILE A 131 -7.52 -6.36 10.66
CA ILE A 131 -8.20 -6.65 11.94
C ILE A 131 -7.52 -7.82 12.64
N GLN A 132 -7.18 -8.88 11.91
CA GLN A 132 -6.52 -10.05 12.47
C GLN A 132 -5.15 -9.70 13.07
N PHE A 133 -4.31 -8.96 12.34
CA PHE A 133 -2.99 -8.57 12.81
C PHE A 133 -3.07 -7.58 13.98
N LYS A 134 -3.93 -6.56 13.89
CA LYS A 134 -4.16 -5.62 15.00
C LYS A 134 -4.61 -6.34 16.26
N LYS A 135 -5.57 -7.26 16.15
CA LYS A 135 -6.02 -8.05 17.31
C LYS A 135 -4.88 -8.87 17.92
N ALA A 136 -4.06 -9.52 17.10
CA ALA A 136 -2.93 -10.31 17.59
C ALA A 136 -1.86 -9.44 18.27
N LEU A 137 -1.63 -8.21 17.78
CA LEU A 137 -0.78 -7.20 18.40
C LEU A 137 -1.34 -6.75 19.77
N THR A 138 -2.62 -6.36 19.81
CA THR A 138 -3.29 -5.89 21.03
C THR A 138 -3.33 -6.98 22.11
N ASP A 139 -3.67 -8.21 21.73
CA ASP A 139 -3.70 -9.36 22.63
C ASP A 139 -2.29 -9.86 23.02
N LYS A 140 -1.21 -9.25 22.49
CA LYS A 140 0.19 -9.63 22.73
C LYS A 140 0.49 -11.11 22.45
N LYS A 141 -0.17 -11.69 21.45
CA LYS A 141 -0.05 -13.11 21.08
C LYS A 141 1.19 -13.36 20.21
N TRP A 142 2.38 -13.08 20.73
CA TRP A 142 3.64 -13.02 19.97
C TRP A 142 3.93 -14.25 19.12
N LYS A 143 3.86 -15.46 19.70
CA LYS A 143 4.11 -16.71 18.95
C LYS A 143 3.12 -16.91 17.80
N ARG A 144 1.84 -16.58 18.01
CA ARG A 144 0.82 -16.69 16.96
C ARG A 144 1.06 -15.64 15.88
N LEU A 145 1.34 -14.41 16.28
CA LEU A 145 1.58 -13.30 15.36
C LEU A 145 2.78 -13.59 14.45
N GLU A 146 3.90 -14.04 15.01
CA GLU A 146 5.08 -14.42 14.24
C GLU A 146 4.79 -15.56 13.25
N LYS A 147 4.06 -16.60 13.68
CA LYS A 147 3.66 -17.68 12.79
C LYS A 147 2.80 -17.15 11.63
N THR A 148 1.84 -16.28 11.91
CA THR A 148 0.99 -15.66 10.88
C THR A 148 1.83 -14.79 9.94
N LEU A 149 2.74 -13.96 10.46
CA LEU A 149 3.62 -13.11 9.64
C LEU A 149 4.61 -13.91 8.80
N THR A 150 5.08 -15.06 9.27
CA THR A 150 6.00 -15.91 8.50
C THR A 150 5.29 -16.66 7.37
N ALA A 151 3.98 -16.88 7.51
CA ALA A 151 3.14 -17.52 6.50
C ALA A 151 2.41 -16.51 5.60
N GLU A 152 2.73 -15.23 5.73
CA GLU A 152 2.11 -14.14 4.98
C GLU A 152 2.88 -13.92 3.68
N ASP A 153 2.17 -13.97 2.55
CA ASP A 153 2.73 -13.83 1.20
C ASP A 153 3.06 -12.37 0.86
N ASP A 154 2.29 -11.43 1.42
CA ASP A 154 2.46 -10.01 1.17
C ASP A 154 3.61 -9.45 2.03
N SER A 155 4.75 -9.22 1.39
CA SER A 155 5.96 -8.71 2.04
C SER A 155 5.75 -7.35 2.72
N LEU A 156 4.85 -6.50 2.21
CA LEU A 156 4.57 -5.20 2.81
C LEU A 156 3.81 -5.38 4.13
N TYR A 157 2.85 -6.31 4.17
CA TYR A 157 2.19 -6.69 5.42
C TYR A 157 3.16 -7.28 6.43
N VAL A 158 4.04 -8.20 6.02
CA VAL A 158 5.08 -8.77 6.89
C VAL A 158 5.93 -7.66 7.49
N SER A 159 6.47 -6.77 6.66
CA SER A 159 7.32 -5.66 7.09
C SER A 159 6.61 -4.75 8.10
N VAL A 160 5.44 -4.22 7.73
CA VAL A 160 4.71 -3.24 8.53
C VAL A 160 4.29 -3.83 9.87
N TYR A 161 3.72 -5.04 9.87
CA TYR A 161 3.22 -5.65 11.10
C TYR A 161 4.32 -6.26 11.96
N ALA A 162 5.42 -6.75 11.40
CA ALA A 162 6.59 -7.14 12.17
C ALA A 162 7.22 -5.91 12.86
N ARG A 163 7.36 -4.77 12.17
CA ARG A 163 7.87 -3.53 12.80
C ARG A 163 6.97 -3.06 13.94
N LYS A 164 5.64 -3.02 13.71
CA LYS A 164 4.65 -2.71 14.76
C LYS A 164 4.75 -3.68 15.94
N ALA A 165 4.91 -4.97 15.67
CA ALA A 165 5.08 -5.99 16.70
C ALA A 165 6.36 -5.75 17.51
N SER A 166 7.45 -5.39 16.85
CA SER A 166 8.69 -5.06 17.52
C SER A 166 8.55 -3.86 18.46
N GLN A 167 7.95 -2.77 17.98
CA GLN A 167 7.73 -1.57 18.79
C GLN A 167 6.79 -1.84 19.97
N THR A 168 5.72 -2.60 19.75
CA THR A 168 4.76 -2.99 20.80
C THR A 168 5.42 -3.89 21.84
N ALA A 169 6.20 -4.88 21.40
CA ALA A 169 6.95 -5.78 22.27
C ALA A 169 7.97 -5.00 23.11
N LEU A 170 8.74 -4.10 22.47
CA LEU A 170 9.70 -3.21 23.15
C LEU A 170 9.03 -2.34 24.21
N ALA A 171 7.93 -1.67 23.87
CA ALA A 171 7.15 -0.84 24.80
C ALA A 171 6.58 -1.65 25.97
N SER A 172 6.35 -2.96 25.80
CA SER A 172 5.87 -3.86 26.85
C SER A 172 6.98 -4.57 27.63
N GLY A 173 8.26 -4.27 27.38
CA GLY A 173 9.41 -4.93 28.01
C GLY A 173 9.73 -6.33 27.48
N ALA A 174 9.00 -6.82 26.47
CA ALA A 174 9.21 -8.10 25.81
C ALA A 174 10.38 -8.02 24.80
N ARG A 175 11.60 -7.83 25.33
CA ARG A 175 12.79 -7.49 24.52
C ARG A 175 13.14 -8.57 23.49
N LYS A 176 13.09 -9.85 23.87
CA LYS A 176 13.43 -10.97 22.96
C LYS A 176 12.47 -11.03 21.77
N GLU A 177 11.19 -10.77 22.01
CA GLU A 177 10.17 -10.69 20.99
C GLU A 177 10.38 -9.47 20.09
N ALA A 178 10.74 -8.32 20.67
CA ALA A 178 11.11 -7.14 19.90
C ALA A 178 12.28 -7.45 18.94
N GLU A 179 13.36 -8.05 19.45
CA GLU A 179 14.54 -8.43 18.65
C GLU A 179 14.20 -9.39 17.50
N ARG A 180 13.30 -10.35 17.73
CA ARG A 180 12.82 -11.29 16.69
C ARG A 180 12.01 -10.57 15.62
N PHE A 181 11.05 -9.74 16.02
CA PHE A 181 10.17 -9.06 15.07
C PHE A 181 10.90 -8.01 14.24
N VAL A 182 11.81 -7.22 14.84
CA VAL A 182 12.63 -6.28 14.04
C VAL A 182 13.55 -7.02 13.08
N GLU A 183 14.03 -8.23 13.44
CA GLU A 183 14.83 -9.03 12.52
C GLU A 183 14.01 -9.57 11.34
N LEU A 184 12.75 -9.96 11.59
CA LEU A 184 11.82 -10.36 10.54
C LEU A 184 11.51 -9.21 9.58
N ALA A 185 11.18 -8.03 10.11
CA ALA A 185 10.96 -6.81 9.31
C ALA A 185 12.20 -6.51 8.46
N ARG A 186 13.38 -6.44 9.10
CA ARG A 186 14.64 -6.08 8.45
C ARG A 186 15.02 -7.05 7.33
N LYS A 187 14.84 -8.36 7.53
CA LYS A 187 15.10 -9.36 6.50
C LYS A 187 14.15 -9.23 5.33
N THR A 188 12.89 -8.92 5.59
CA THR A 188 11.87 -8.70 4.56
C THR A 188 12.24 -7.46 3.75
N ASP A 189 12.49 -6.34 4.41
CA ASP A 189 12.82 -5.06 3.77
C ASP A 189 14.12 -5.13 2.97
N ALA A 190 15.13 -5.85 3.48
CA ALA A 190 16.40 -6.04 2.79
C ALA A 190 16.24 -6.78 1.45
N ARG A 191 15.31 -7.74 1.37
CA ARG A 191 15.04 -8.47 0.12
C ARG A 191 14.33 -7.60 -0.91
N GLN A 192 13.53 -6.64 -0.45
CA GLN A 192 12.74 -5.76 -1.30
C GLN A 192 13.48 -4.46 -1.68
N GLY A 193 14.64 -4.19 -1.07
CA GLY A 193 15.38 -2.94 -1.30
C GLY A 193 14.76 -1.71 -0.62
N TRP A 194 13.87 -1.90 0.36
CA TRP A 194 13.13 -0.81 1.01
C TRP A 194 13.99 -0.05 2.04
N ILE A 195 14.86 0.83 1.53
CA ILE A 195 15.82 1.62 2.29
C ILE A 195 15.16 2.43 3.41
N ILE A 196 14.01 3.07 3.16
CA ILE A 196 13.31 3.85 4.19
C ILE A 196 12.95 2.97 5.38
N PHE A 197 12.40 1.80 5.12
CA PHE A 197 11.99 0.86 6.17
C PHE A 197 13.18 0.22 6.87
N LEU A 198 14.23 -0.14 6.13
CA LEU A 198 15.48 -0.62 6.72
C LEU A 198 16.08 0.38 7.70
N ARG A 199 16.07 1.67 7.36
CA ARG A 199 16.56 2.74 8.24
C ARG A 199 15.78 2.75 9.56
N GLU A 200 14.45 2.65 9.51
CA GLU A 200 13.61 2.62 10.71
C GLU A 200 13.84 1.34 11.54
N ASP A 201 14.02 0.19 10.90
CA ASP A 201 14.33 -1.06 11.60
C ASP A 201 15.68 -1.00 12.32
N TRP A 202 16.68 -0.38 11.71
CA TRP A 202 17.97 -0.16 12.35
C TRP A 202 17.87 0.79 13.55
N LYS A 203 17.00 1.81 13.51
CA LYS A 203 16.73 2.66 14.69
C LYS A 203 16.13 1.85 15.84
N ILE A 204 15.25 0.90 15.56
CA ILE A 204 14.71 0.00 16.59
C ILE A 204 15.83 -0.93 17.12
N LYS A 205 16.66 -1.51 16.24
CA LYS A 205 17.84 -2.30 16.66
C LYS A 205 18.80 -1.49 17.52
N HIS A 206 18.99 -0.21 17.23
CA HIS A 206 19.83 0.69 18.03
C HIS A 206 19.31 0.82 19.47
N GLN A 207 17.98 0.92 19.66
CA GLN A 207 17.35 0.93 21.00
C GLN A 207 17.51 -0.42 21.72
N LEU A 208 17.63 -1.51 20.96
CA LEU A 208 17.86 -2.88 21.41
C LEU A 208 19.34 -3.26 21.48
N ALA A 209 20.29 -2.33 21.34
CA ALA A 209 21.71 -2.64 21.47
C ALA A 209 22.16 -2.48 22.93
N ASN A 210 22.99 -3.43 23.40
CA ASN A 210 23.46 -3.44 24.80
C ASN A 210 24.81 -2.76 24.99
N SER A 211 25.62 -2.68 23.93
CA SER A 211 26.97 -2.13 24.00
C SER A 211 27.11 -0.87 23.16
N GLU A 212 27.95 0.06 23.61
CA GLU A 212 28.26 1.29 22.86
C GLU A 212 28.93 0.98 21.51
N GLY A 213 29.76 -0.06 21.44
CA GLY A 213 30.37 -0.51 20.19
C GLY A 213 29.33 -1.03 19.18
N GLU A 214 28.28 -1.72 19.62
CA GLU A 214 27.18 -2.15 18.77
C GLU A 214 26.33 -0.96 18.32
N LYS A 215 25.98 -0.05 19.24
CA LYS A 215 25.25 1.18 18.92
C LYS A 215 25.98 2.01 17.87
N ALA A 216 27.29 2.22 18.01
CA ALA A 216 28.10 2.95 17.03
C ALA A 216 28.06 2.32 15.63
N LYS A 217 28.16 0.97 15.55
CA LYS A 217 28.04 0.24 14.28
C LYS A 217 26.66 0.38 13.66
N ILE A 218 25.60 0.31 14.46
CA ILE A 218 24.22 0.47 13.99
C ILE A 218 23.99 1.92 13.52
N HIS A 219 24.47 2.90 14.27
CA HIS A 219 24.36 4.31 13.91
C HIS A 219 25.04 4.60 12.56
N ALA A 220 26.26 4.09 12.33
CA ALA A 220 26.93 4.22 11.04
C ALA A 220 26.11 3.63 9.87
N ARG A 221 25.37 2.54 10.11
CA ARG A 221 24.46 1.96 9.10
C ARG A 221 23.24 2.84 8.85
N ILE A 222 22.65 3.42 9.90
CA ILE A 222 21.53 4.36 9.79
C ILE A 222 21.95 5.58 8.95
N GLU A 223 23.14 6.13 9.21
CA GLU A 223 23.69 7.26 8.46
C GLU A 223 23.90 6.89 6.99
N HIS A 224 24.51 5.72 6.73
CA HIS A 224 24.70 5.25 5.35
C HIS A 224 23.38 5.08 4.59
N LEU A 225 22.37 4.45 5.21
CA LEU A 225 21.04 4.30 4.60
C LEU A 225 20.35 5.64 4.40
N SER A 226 20.52 6.59 5.32
CA SER A 226 19.95 7.95 5.19
C SER A 226 20.53 8.69 3.99
N ASN A 227 21.82 8.49 3.69
CA ASN A 227 22.48 9.10 2.53
C ASN A 227 22.02 8.52 1.18
N LEU A 228 21.41 7.33 1.18
CA LEU A 228 20.82 6.73 -0.02
C LEU A 228 19.39 7.22 -0.29
N ILE A 229 18.78 7.94 0.66
CA ILE A 229 17.45 8.50 0.48
C ILE A 229 17.61 9.85 -0.21
N HIS A 230 17.02 9.98 -1.40
CA HIS A 230 17.08 11.18 -2.21
C HIS A 230 15.73 11.91 -2.11
N PRO A 231 15.55 12.83 -1.15
CA PRO A 231 14.31 13.61 -1.08
C PRO A 231 14.20 14.51 -2.30
N CYS A 232 12.97 14.67 -2.80
CA CYS A 232 12.68 15.75 -3.73
C CYS A 232 12.64 17.08 -2.95
N ARG A 233 13.16 18.16 -3.54
CA ARG A 233 13.25 19.49 -2.90
C ARG A 233 12.27 20.45 -3.54
#